data_AF-A0A1J6X0Q9-F1
#
_entry.id   AF-A0A1J6X0Q9-F1
#
_cell.length_a   1.000
_cell.length_b   1.000
_cell.length_c   1.000
_cell.angle_alpha   90.00
_cell.angle_beta   90.00
_cell.angle_gamma   90.00
#
_symmetry.space_group_name_H-M   'P 1'
#
loop_
_entity.id
_entity.type
_entity.pdbx_description
1 polymer ?
#
loop_
_entity_poly.entity_id
_entity_poly.type
_entity_poly.pdbx_seq_one_letter_code
_entity_poly.pdbx_strand_id
1 'polypeptide(L)'
;MKKLFLTSLAISTLTLGLSACSPKPETPEEILDASIKAMKETNSFRIDMNIDQDLTYGPPSGEPDKQTAEIVTDYVKEPEGLHLNTHMNVAGPKVDAEMYFAEGEVYTTSSRWDHWYKGKENGYQPSLDTVRRMVDLDKRLEWLKTHSEEMEVKEEDDQWVLTFSGEGEKFNRFTEFILDLSKPALYQSLYLEDIKTNDLNYKIYIDRKSFLPAESEINIDIEMMNELDGNEMAAIQTIKETYTKMDEIEAVTIPSEVKDTAKDKF
;
A
#
# COMPACT_ATOMS: atom_id res chain seq x y z
N MET A 1 6.98 43.63 77.90
CA MET A 1 7.87 43.23 76.80
C MET A 1 7.00 42.57 75.73
N LYS A 2 6.48 43.35 74.77
CA LYS A 2 6.91 43.43 73.35
C LYS A 2 6.79 42.11 72.56
N LYS A 3 5.83 42.15 71.60
CA LYS A 3 5.92 41.65 70.19
C LYS A 3 5.80 40.12 69.99
N LEU A 4 5.25 39.56 68.91
CA LEU A 4 4.74 40.03 67.62
C LEU A 4 3.87 38.90 66.98
N PHE A 5 3.01 39.27 66.03
CA PHE A 5 2.24 38.43 65.10
C PHE A 5 3.07 37.38 64.35
N LEU A 6 2.43 36.28 63.89
CA LEU A 6 2.47 35.84 62.48
C LEU A 6 1.51 34.66 62.21
N THR A 7 0.43 34.97 61.48
CA THR A 7 -0.40 34.06 60.70
C THR A 7 0.42 33.46 59.55
N SER A 8 0.36 32.15 59.33
CA SER A 8 0.83 31.54 58.08
C SER A 8 -0.26 30.63 57.48
N LEU A 9 -0.68 31.08 56.29
CA LEU A 9 -1.65 30.50 55.37
C LEU A 9 -0.91 29.42 54.56
N ALA A 10 -1.28 28.15 54.71
CA ALA A 10 -0.76 27.08 53.87
C ALA A 10 -1.53 27.08 52.54
N ILE A 11 -0.88 27.61 51.51
CA ILE A 11 -1.35 27.63 50.12
C ILE A 11 -1.29 26.20 49.59
N SER A 12 -2.46 25.62 49.31
CA SER A 12 -2.59 24.40 48.53
C SER A 12 -2.16 24.69 47.08
N THR A 13 -0.97 24.21 46.70
CA THR A 13 -0.54 24.21 45.30
C THR A 13 -1.37 23.21 44.53
N LEU A 14 -2.42 23.71 43.88
CA LEU A 14 -3.16 23.02 42.83
C LEU A 14 -2.21 22.93 41.63
N THR A 15 -1.51 21.81 41.47
CA THR A 15 -0.79 21.49 40.23
C THR A 15 -1.84 21.20 39.15
N LEU A 16 -2.28 22.26 38.47
CA LEU A 16 -2.92 22.16 37.17
C LEU A 16 -1.89 21.55 36.21
N GLY A 17 -1.96 20.23 36.05
CA GLY A 17 -1.40 19.58 34.87
C GLY A 17 -2.13 20.13 33.66
N LEU A 18 -1.56 21.16 33.02
CA LEU A 18 -1.87 21.52 31.66
C LEU A 18 -1.37 20.36 30.79
N SER A 19 -2.15 19.29 30.69
CA SER A 19 -2.11 18.43 29.52
C SER A 19 -2.50 19.32 28.35
N ALA A 20 -1.48 19.82 27.65
CA ALA A 20 -1.62 20.43 26.35
C ALA A 20 -2.21 19.36 25.43
N CYS A 21 -3.54 19.25 25.42
CA CYS A 21 -4.24 18.64 24.30
C CYS A 21 -3.97 19.54 23.12
N SER A 22 -2.95 19.22 22.33
CA SER A 22 -3.00 19.53 20.91
C SER A 22 -4.40 19.09 20.42
N PRO A 23 -5.10 19.90 19.62
CA PRO A 23 -6.36 19.47 19.06
C PRO A 23 -6.15 18.11 18.40
N LYS A 24 -7.02 17.15 18.71
CA LYS A 24 -7.03 15.88 17.97
C LYS A 24 -7.36 16.23 16.53
N PRO A 25 -6.68 15.64 15.53
CA PRO A 25 -7.04 15.90 14.14
C PRO A 25 -8.46 15.41 13.89
N GLU A 26 -9.29 16.27 13.31
CA GLU A 26 -10.72 16.01 13.09
C GLU A 26 -11.09 16.04 11.61
N THR A 27 -10.26 16.65 10.76
CA THR A 27 -10.48 16.68 9.30
C THR A 27 -9.63 15.64 8.58
N PRO A 28 -10.04 15.16 7.38
CA PRO A 28 -9.20 14.30 6.56
C PRO A 28 -7.79 14.86 6.33
N GLU A 29 -7.68 16.18 6.08
CA GLU A 29 -6.38 16.83 5.87
C GLU A 29 -5.48 16.73 7.12
N GLU A 30 -6.02 17.03 8.31
CA GLU A 30 -5.25 16.98 9.57
C GLU A 30 -4.83 15.54 9.93
N ILE A 31 -5.72 14.57 9.70
CA ILE A 31 -5.46 13.15 9.95
C ILE A 31 -4.35 12.65 9.01
N LEU A 32 -4.43 12.99 7.71
CA LEU A 32 -3.41 12.66 6.73
C LEU A 32 -2.07 13.33 7.06
N ASP A 33 -2.07 14.59 7.50
CA ASP A 33 -0.86 15.28 7.93
C ASP A 33 -0.17 14.61 9.12
N ALA A 34 -0.95 14.15 10.10
CA ALA A 34 -0.41 13.38 11.21
C ALA A 34 0.17 12.04 10.75
N SER A 35 -0.54 11.37 9.83
CA SER A 35 -0.13 10.07 9.30
C SER A 35 1.13 10.15 8.43
N ILE A 36 1.27 11.19 7.61
CA ILE A 36 2.47 11.46 6.82
C ILE A 36 3.69 11.65 7.73
N LYS A 37 3.52 12.35 8.87
CA LYS A 37 4.61 12.54 9.85
C LYS A 37 5.00 11.21 10.48
N ALA A 38 4.02 10.42 10.92
CA ALA A 38 4.27 9.09 11.49
C ALA A 38 4.99 8.18 10.49
N MET A 39 4.51 8.07 9.25
CA MET A 39 5.13 7.24 8.21
C MET A 39 6.53 7.68 7.78
N LYS A 40 6.85 8.98 7.90
CA LYS A 40 8.21 9.47 7.65
C LYS A 40 9.20 8.95 8.70
N GLU A 41 8.74 8.81 9.95
CA GLU A 41 9.53 8.30 11.07
C GLU A 41 9.60 6.76 11.10
N THR A 42 8.58 6.06 10.56
CA THR A 42 8.60 4.59 10.42
C THR A 42 9.69 4.13 9.46
N ASN A 43 10.53 3.21 9.92
CA ASN A 43 11.63 2.63 9.17
C ASN A 43 11.27 1.32 8.49
N SER A 44 10.36 0.53 9.06
CA SER A 44 9.99 -0.76 8.49
C SER A 44 8.53 -1.12 8.71
N PHE A 45 8.00 -1.98 7.84
CA PHE A 45 6.65 -2.53 7.96
C PHE A 45 6.48 -3.71 6.99
N ARG A 46 5.37 -4.42 7.16
CA ARG A 46 4.86 -5.43 6.25
C ARG A 46 3.56 -4.95 5.60
N ILE A 47 3.40 -5.21 4.31
CA ILE A 47 2.14 -5.10 3.59
C ILE A 47 1.68 -6.50 3.21
N ASP A 48 0.49 -6.89 3.65
CA ASP A 48 -0.24 -8.06 3.18
C ASP A 48 -1.35 -7.58 2.24
N MET A 49 -1.27 -7.91 0.95
CA MET A 49 -2.18 -7.44 -0.10
C MET A 49 -2.92 -8.62 -0.74
N ASN A 50 -4.24 -8.50 -0.86
CA ASN A 50 -5.10 -9.41 -1.60
C ASN A 50 -5.73 -8.66 -2.76
N ILE A 51 -5.66 -9.24 -3.96
CA ILE A 51 -6.22 -8.69 -5.20
C ILE A 51 -7.21 -9.71 -5.74
N ASP A 52 -8.46 -9.29 -5.91
CA ASP A 52 -9.50 -10.00 -6.65
C ASP A 52 -9.80 -9.21 -7.93
N GLN A 53 -9.78 -9.89 -9.07
CA GLN A 53 -9.96 -9.26 -10.38
C GLN A 53 -10.91 -10.09 -11.25
N ASP A 54 -11.97 -9.44 -11.74
CA ASP A 54 -12.86 -9.98 -12.76
C ASP A 54 -12.56 -9.25 -14.07
N LEU A 55 -11.98 -9.96 -15.05
CA LEU A 55 -11.50 -9.39 -16.32
C LEU A 55 -12.36 -9.87 -17.49
N THR A 56 -12.89 -8.95 -18.29
CA THR A 56 -13.69 -9.25 -19.48
C THR A 56 -12.94 -8.79 -20.73
N TYR A 57 -12.79 -9.70 -21.71
CA TYR A 57 -12.19 -9.41 -23.01
C TYR A 57 -13.26 -9.34 -24.11
N GLY A 58 -13.17 -8.36 -24.99
CA GLY A 58 -14.21 -8.06 -25.98
C GLY A 58 -15.34 -7.22 -25.39
N PRO A 59 -16.47 -7.06 -26.10
CA PRO A 59 -17.59 -6.25 -25.61
C PRO A 59 -18.01 -6.74 -24.22
N PRO A 60 -18.40 -5.86 -23.27
CA PRO A 60 -18.65 -6.16 -21.83
C PRO A 60 -19.83 -7.09 -21.51
N SER A 61 -20.16 -8.00 -22.43
CA SER A 61 -21.17 -9.06 -22.34
C SER A 61 -20.59 -10.48 -22.24
N GLY A 62 -19.26 -10.63 -22.22
CA GLY A 62 -18.59 -11.92 -22.01
C GLY A 62 -18.65 -12.40 -20.56
N GLU A 63 -18.37 -13.68 -20.32
CA GLU A 63 -18.14 -14.17 -18.95
C GLU A 63 -16.77 -13.66 -18.45
N PRO A 64 -16.71 -13.08 -17.23
CA PRO A 64 -15.45 -12.57 -16.70
C PRO A 64 -14.50 -13.70 -16.33
N ASP A 65 -13.23 -13.53 -16.67
CA ASP A 65 -12.13 -14.33 -16.16
C ASP A 65 -11.77 -13.88 -14.75
N LYS A 66 -11.82 -14.80 -13.80
CA LYS A 66 -11.59 -14.52 -12.39
C LYS A 66 -10.15 -14.83 -12.02
N GLN A 67 -9.47 -13.84 -11.48
CA GLN A 67 -8.07 -13.92 -11.12
C GLN A 67 -7.88 -13.42 -9.69
N THR A 68 -6.99 -14.07 -8.96
CA THR A 68 -6.62 -13.63 -7.61
C THR A 68 -5.11 -13.57 -7.44
N ALA A 69 -4.63 -12.65 -6.60
CA ALA A 69 -3.25 -12.59 -6.18
C ALA A 69 -3.13 -12.24 -4.71
N GLU A 70 -2.22 -12.91 -4.00
CA GLU A 70 -1.81 -12.58 -2.65
C GLU A 70 -0.35 -12.13 -2.70
N ILE A 71 -0.04 -10.96 -2.16
CA ILE A 71 1.29 -10.37 -2.18
C ILE A 71 1.66 -9.99 -0.74
N VAL A 72 2.77 -10.54 -0.25
CA VAL A 72 3.31 -10.21 1.07
C VAL A 72 4.66 -9.54 0.90
N THR A 73 4.78 -8.32 1.42
CA THR A 73 5.99 -7.49 1.27
C THR A 73 6.51 -7.07 2.63
N ASP A 74 7.74 -7.46 2.95
CA ASP A 74 8.52 -6.84 4.02
C ASP A 74 9.38 -5.73 3.45
N TYR A 75 9.34 -4.54 4.08
CA TYR A 75 10.12 -3.38 3.67
C TYR A 75 10.90 -2.79 4.85
N VAL A 76 12.14 -2.41 4.57
CA VAL A 76 13.00 -1.62 5.45
C VAL A 76 13.54 -0.45 4.63
N LYS A 77 13.40 0.77 5.14
CA LYS A 77 13.82 2.02 4.50
C LYS A 77 15.34 2.21 4.59
N GLU A 78 15.91 2.02 5.78
CA GLU A 78 17.35 2.17 6.02
C GLU A 78 17.94 0.99 6.83
N PRO A 79 18.94 0.25 6.30
CA PRO A 79 19.32 0.21 4.88
C PRO A 79 18.17 -0.34 4.02
N GLU A 80 18.02 0.17 2.79
CA GLU A 80 16.92 -0.23 1.91
C GLU A 80 16.92 -1.75 1.68
N GLY A 81 15.80 -2.38 1.97
CA GLY A 81 15.60 -3.82 1.81
C GLY A 81 14.13 -4.17 1.55
N LEU A 82 13.91 -5.13 0.65
CA LEU A 82 12.60 -5.63 0.27
C LEU A 82 12.61 -7.16 0.18
N HIS A 83 11.59 -7.80 0.75
CA HIS A 83 11.29 -9.22 0.52
C HIS A 83 9.84 -9.35 0.11
N LEU A 84 9.61 -9.89 -1.08
CA LEU A 84 8.30 -10.02 -1.71
C LEU A 84 7.99 -11.50 -1.93
N ASN A 85 6.82 -11.94 -1.48
CA ASN A 85 6.25 -13.22 -1.86
C ASN A 85 4.95 -12.96 -2.60
N THR A 86 4.70 -13.70 -3.67
CA THR A 86 3.50 -13.56 -4.51
C THR A 86 2.91 -14.93 -4.79
N HIS A 87 1.62 -15.11 -4.49
CA HIS A 87 0.82 -16.25 -4.88
C HIS A 87 -0.24 -15.79 -5.88
N MET A 88 -0.21 -16.32 -7.10
CA MET A 88 -1.16 -15.95 -8.15
C MET A 88 -2.00 -17.12 -8.60
N ASN A 89 -3.29 -16.86 -8.78
CA ASN A 89 -4.25 -17.73 -9.44
C ASN A 89 -4.86 -16.98 -10.62
N VAL A 90 -4.17 -17.01 -11.76
CA VAL A 90 -4.67 -16.53 -13.05
C VAL A 90 -5.33 -17.68 -13.80
N ALA A 91 -6.18 -17.43 -14.81
CA ALA A 91 -6.71 -18.48 -15.69
C ALA A 91 -5.59 -19.38 -16.22
N GLY A 92 -5.48 -20.58 -15.64
CA GLY A 92 -4.37 -21.49 -15.91
C GLY A 92 -3.67 -21.98 -14.63
N PRO A 93 -2.34 -22.22 -14.68
CA PRO A 93 -1.59 -22.76 -13.54
C PRO A 93 -1.30 -21.68 -12.50
N LYS A 94 -1.50 -22.04 -11.23
CA LYS A 94 -1.01 -21.27 -10.07
C LYS A 94 0.49 -21.00 -10.19
N VAL A 95 0.89 -19.78 -9.83
CA VAL A 95 2.29 -19.37 -9.84
C VAL A 95 2.66 -18.80 -8.49
N ASP A 96 3.74 -19.31 -7.92
CA ASP A 96 4.40 -18.73 -6.76
C ASP A 96 5.63 -17.99 -7.27
N ALA A 97 5.88 -16.79 -6.75
CA ALA A 97 7.03 -15.98 -7.08
C ALA A 97 7.61 -15.34 -5.82
N GLU A 98 8.91 -15.13 -5.83
CA GLU A 98 9.62 -14.52 -4.71
C GLU A 98 10.70 -13.55 -5.23
N MET A 99 10.90 -12.45 -4.50
CA MET A 99 11.95 -11.46 -4.74
C MET A 99 12.63 -11.07 -3.44
N TYR A 100 13.96 -11.00 -3.48
CA TYR A 100 14.75 -10.25 -2.52
C TYR A 100 15.42 -9.07 -3.19
N PHE A 101 15.40 -7.92 -2.52
CA PHE A 101 16.31 -6.82 -2.76
C PHE A 101 16.97 -6.40 -1.45
N ALA A 102 18.30 -6.50 -1.37
CA ALA A 102 19.08 -6.02 -0.24
C ALA A 102 20.52 -5.82 -0.69
N GLU A 103 21.26 -4.91 -0.04
CA GLU A 103 22.68 -4.64 -0.35
C GLU A 103 22.90 -4.22 -1.83
N GLY A 104 21.87 -3.67 -2.48
CA GLY A 104 21.89 -3.30 -3.90
C GLY A 104 21.78 -4.48 -4.88
N GLU A 105 21.54 -5.69 -4.38
CA GLU A 105 21.38 -6.89 -5.20
C GLU A 105 19.91 -7.31 -5.26
N VAL A 106 19.47 -7.81 -6.43
CA VAL A 106 18.12 -8.37 -6.64
C VAL A 106 18.25 -9.85 -6.94
N TYR A 107 17.42 -10.67 -6.30
CA TYR A 107 17.28 -12.09 -6.59
C TYR A 107 15.80 -12.43 -6.76
N THR A 108 15.46 -13.20 -7.79
CA THR A 108 14.09 -13.62 -8.05
C THR A 108 13.99 -15.09 -8.37
N THR A 109 12.84 -15.69 -8.08
CA THR A 109 12.48 -17.01 -8.55
C THR A 109 10.99 -17.11 -8.84
N SER A 110 10.56 -18.22 -9.43
CA SER A 110 9.14 -18.58 -9.53
C SER A 110 8.99 -20.09 -9.52
N SER A 111 7.80 -20.61 -9.23
CA SER A 111 7.49 -22.04 -9.31
C SER A 111 7.61 -22.61 -10.73
N ARG A 112 7.75 -21.75 -11.74
CA ARG A 112 8.02 -22.12 -13.14
C ARG A 112 9.50 -22.14 -13.50
N TRP A 113 10.37 -21.75 -12.56
CA TRP A 113 11.81 -21.67 -12.73
C TRP A 113 12.48 -22.70 -11.83
N ASP A 114 13.54 -23.34 -12.34
CA ASP A 114 14.27 -24.36 -11.58
C ASP A 114 15.28 -23.77 -10.58
N HIS A 115 15.54 -22.45 -10.64
CA HIS A 115 16.61 -21.79 -9.90
C HIS A 115 16.21 -20.37 -9.49
N TRP A 116 16.97 -19.81 -8.55
CA TRP A 116 17.05 -18.37 -8.35
C TRP A 116 17.85 -17.71 -9.47
N TYR A 117 17.52 -16.45 -9.78
CA TYR A 117 18.26 -15.65 -10.74
C TYR A 117 18.60 -14.29 -10.17
N LYS A 118 19.82 -13.84 -10.44
CA LYS A 118 20.31 -12.54 -10.01
C LYS A 118 19.99 -11.46 -11.04
N GLY A 119 19.37 -10.37 -10.59
CA GLY A 119 19.08 -9.19 -11.42
C GLY A 119 18.13 -9.45 -12.59
N LYS A 120 17.27 -10.47 -12.48
CA LYS A 120 16.25 -10.78 -13.48
C LYS A 120 14.85 -10.53 -12.93
N GLU A 121 13.96 -10.05 -13.77
CA GLU A 121 12.52 -10.07 -13.48
C GLU A 121 11.93 -11.36 -14.01
N ASN A 122 10.96 -11.93 -13.28
CA ASN A 122 10.29 -13.17 -13.68
C ASN A 122 8.97 -12.95 -14.43
N GLY A 123 8.46 -11.71 -14.44
CA GLY A 123 7.16 -11.33 -15.01
C GLY A 123 5.94 -11.77 -14.19
N TYR A 124 6.12 -12.63 -13.19
CA TYR A 124 5.04 -13.18 -12.34
C TYR A 124 4.88 -12.43 -11.01
N GLN A 125 5.57 -11.32 -10.82
CA GLN A 125 5.44 -10.43 -9.67
C GLN A 125 5.71 -8.99 -10.10
N PRO A 126 5.28 -7.99 -9.33
CA PRO A 126 5.57 -6.59 -9.63
C PRO A 126 7.07 -6.34 -9.80
N SER A 127 7.44 -5.46 -10.72
CA SER A 127 8.84 -5.03 -10.87
C SER A 127 9.31 -4.33 -9.60
N LEU A 128 10.63 -4.28 -9.37
CA LEU A 128 11.20 -3.62 -8.20
C LEU A 128 10.74 -2.15 -8.10
N ASP A 129 10.66 -1.44 -9.23
CA ASP A 129 10.19 -0.06 -9.25
C ASP A 129 8.71 0.06 -8.87
N THR A 130 7.87 -0.90 -9.28
CA THR A 130 6.46 -0.94 -8.86
C THR A 130 6.35 -1.25 -7.37
N VAL A 131 7.13 -2.20 -6.85
CA VAL A 131 7.18 -2.49 -5.41
C VAL A 131 7.62 -1.27 -4.61
N ARG A 132 8.63 -0.51 -5.08
CA ARG A 132 9.04 0.74 -4.45
C ARG A 132 7.91 1.76 -4.35
N ARG A 133 7.17 1.97 -5.45
CA ARG A 133 5.98 2.84 -5.43
C ARG A 133 4.88 2.32 -4.49
N MET A 134 4.73 1.00 -4.36
CA MET A 134 3.78 0.37 -3.43
C MET A 134 4.12 0.66 -1.97
N VAL A 135 5.40 0.57 -1.61
CA VAL A 135 5.87 0.79 -0.23
C VAL A 135 6.10 2.27 0.12
N ASP A 136 6.04 3.19 -0.85
CA ASP A 136 6.10 4.65 -0.61
C ASP A 136 4.78 5.18 0.00
N LEU A 137 4.42 4.67 1.19
CA LEU A 137 3.18 4.96 1.89
C LEU A 137 3.01 6.44 2.24
N ASP A 138 4.09 7.14 2.60
CA ASP A 138 4.04 8.58 2.87
C ASP A 138 3.71 9.38 1.60
N LYS A 139 4.23 8.98 0.43
CA LYS A 139 3.88 9.59 -0.87
C LYS A 139 2.44 9.31 -1.27
N ARG A 140 1.94 8.11 -0.98
CA ARG A 140 0.53 7.80 -1.20
C ARG A 140 -0.38 8.65 -0.30
N LEU A 141 -0.02 8.82 0.97
CA LEU A 141 -0.74 9.71 1.89
C LEU A 141 -0.65 11.19 1.46
N GLU A 142 0.51 11.65 0.97
CA GLU A 142 0.67 13.00 0.39
C GLU A 142 -0.27 13.22 -0.81
N TRP A 143 -0.45 12.20 -1.67
CA TRP A 143 -1.40 12.27 -2.78
C TRP A 143 -2.87 12.28 -2.32
N LEU A 144 -3.23 11.46 -1.33
CA LEU A 144 -4.57 11.50 -0.74
C LEU A 144 -4.87 12.87 -0.14
N LYS A 145 -3.87 13.50 0.50
CA LYS A 145 -4.01 14.83 1.09
C LYS A 145 -4.40 15.88 0.05
N THR A 146 -3.88 15.82 -1.18
CA THR A 146 -4.27 16.79 -2.22
C THR A 146 -5.73 16.68 -2.64
N HIS A 147 -6.43 15.60 -2.25
CA HIS A 147 -7.84 15.36 -2.51
C HIS A 147 -8.67 15.30 -1.21
N SER A 148 -8.10 15.75 -0.08
CA SER A 148 -8.73 15.65 1.24
C SER A 148 -10.09 16.36 1.35
N GLU A 149 -10.32 17.41 0.56
CA GLU A 149 -11.62 18.10 0.48
C GLU A 149 -12.75 17.21 -0.07
N GLU A 150 -12.41 16.20 -0.86
CA GLU A 150 -13.36 15.24 -1.43
C GLU A 150 -13.53 13.99 -0.54
N MET A 151 -12.76 13.89 0.56
CA MET A 151 -12.81 12.75 1.46
C MET A 151 -13.83 12.93 2.58
N GLU A 152 -14.50 11.85 2.94
CA GLU A 152 -15.29 11.75 4.16
C GLU A 152 -14.45 11.11 5.27
N VAL A 153 -14.64 11.55 6.51
CA VAL A 153 -14.08 10.91 7.70
C VAL A 153 -15.19 10.34 8.57
N LYS A 154 -15.03 9.09 8.99
CA LYS A 154 -15.81 8.48 10.07
C LYS A 154 -14.88 8.02 11.17
N GLU A 155 -15.31 8.17 12.42
CA GLU A 155 -14.62 7.54 13.55
C GLU A 155 -15.26 6.19 13.82
N GLU A 156 -14.47 5.12 13.75
CA GLU A 156 -14.89 3.75 14.05
C GLU A 156 -13.94 3.17 15.10
N ASP A 157 -14.44 2.93 16.31
CA ASP A 157 -13.66 2.44 17.45
C ASP A 157 -12.37 3.27 17.70
N ASP A 158 -11.21 2.63 17.54
CA ASP A 158 -9.88 3.19 17.72
C ASP A 158 -9.26 3.70 16.39
N GLN A 159 -10.06 3.84 15.32
CA GLN A 159 -9.60 4.23 13.98
C GLN A 159 -10.36 5.42 13.39
N TRP A 160 -9.67 6.19 12.55
CA TRP A 160 -10.31 7.04 11.54
C TRP A 160 -10.44 6.25 10.25
N VAL A 161 -11.62 6.30 9.65
CA VAL A 161 -11.92 5.73 8.36
C VAL A 161 -12.08 6.88 7.37
N LEU A 162 -11.06 7.10 6.55
CA LEU A 162 -11.11 8.08 5.48
C LEU A 162 -11.59 7.38 4.21
N THR A 163 -12.67 7.88 3.63
CA THR A 163 -13.26 7.33 2.41
C THR A 163 -13.26 8.37 1.31
N PHE A 164 -13.00 7.92 0.09
CA PHE A 164 -13.08 8.72 -1.10
C PHE A 164 -13.81 7.94 -2.20
N SER A 165 -14.58 8.63 -3.03
CA SER A 165 -15.21 8.00 -4.21
C SER A 165 -15.22 8.94 -5.39
N GLY A 166 -15.09 8.38 -6.59
CA GLY A 166 -15.18 9.19 -7.79
C GLY A 166 -15.09 8.40 -9.09
N GLU A 167 -15.28 9.13 -10.19
CA GLU A 167 -15.29 8.63 -11.56
C GLU A 167 -14.54 9.61 -12.49
N GLY A 168 -14.21 9.16 -13.69
CA GLY A 168 -13.69 9.99 -14.78
C GLY A 168 -12.19 10.32 -14.69
N GLU A 169 -11.75 11.17 -15.63
CA GLU A 169 -10.32 11.38 -15.94
C GLU A 169 -9.48 11.94 -14.78
N LYS A 170 -10.10 12.62 -13.81
CA LYS A 170 -9.39 13.20 -12.66
C LYS A 170 -8.67 12.14 -11.80
N PHE A 171 -9.07 10.87 -11.89
CA PHE A 171 -8.44 9.75 -11.14
C PHE A 171 -7.49 8.90 -11.94
N ASN A 172 -7.30 9.19 -13.24
CA ASN A 172 -6.54 8.33 -14.13
C ASN A 172 -5.13 8.04 -13.60
N ARG A 173 -4.45 9.00 -12.96
CA ARG A 173 -3.12 8.75 -12.39
C ARG A 173 -3.11 7.76 -11.22
N PHE A 174 -4.16 7.75 -10.40
CA PHE A 174 -4.31 6.78 -9.31
C PHE A 174 -4.72 5.42 -9.85
N THR A 175 -5.65 5.41 -10.81
CA THR A 175 -6.03 4.23 -11.58
C THR A 175 -4.83 3.59 -12.27
N GLU A 176 -3.96 4.37 -12.91
CA GLU A 176 -2.71 3.91 -13.55
C GLU A 176 -1.76 3.25 -12.55
N PHE A 177 -1.65 3.80 -11.34
CA PHE A 177 -0.86 3.19 -10.28
C PHE A 177 -1.44 1.85 -9.83
N ILE A 178 -2.76 1.75 -9.65
CA ILE A 178 -3.46 0.50 -9.32
C ILE A 178 -3.29 -0.54 -10.44
N LEU A 179 -3.41 -0.09 -11.70
CA LEU A 179 -3.17 -0.92 -12.87
C LEU A 179 -1.73 -1.43 -12.90
N ASP A 180 -0.75 -0.57 -12.62
CA ASP A 180 0.67 -0.95 -12.53
C ASP A 180 0.93 -2.06 -11.50
N LEU A 181 0.26 -2.01 -10.35
CA LEU A 181 0.35 -3.05 -9.32
C LEU A 181 -0.25 -4.38 -9.79
N SER A 182 -1.36 -4.32 -10.53
CA SER A 182 -2.07 -5.49 -11.05
C SER A 182 -1.52 -6.03 -12.37
N LYS A 183 -0.57 -5.33 -13.01
CA LYS A 183 0.08 -5.74 -14.28
C LYS A 183 0.55 -7.20 -14.34
N PRO A 184 1.21 -7.77 -13.29
CA PRO A 184 1.63 -9.17 -13.32
C PRO A 184 0.48 -10.16 -13.48
N ALA A 185 -0.71 -9.84 -12.95
CA ALA A 185 -1.93 -10.63 -13.14
C ALA A 185 -2.58 -10.34 -14.51
N LEU A 186 -2.54 -9.08 -14.96
CA LEU A 186 -3.00 -8.62 -16.26
C LEU A 186 -2.06 -9.00 -17.43
N TYR A 187 -1.28 -10.08 -17.30
CA TYR A 187 -0.13 -10.52 -18.11
C TYR A 187 -0.25 -10.41 -19.66
N GLN A 188 -1.45 -10.22 -20.21
CA GLN A 188 -1.74 -10.10 -21.64
C GLN A 188 -2.13 -8.69 -22.12
N SER A 189 -2.21 -7.70 -21.23
CA SER A 189 -2.73 -6.37 -21.55
C SER A 189 -1.66 -5.28 -21.40
N LEU A 190 -0.41 -5.56 -21.75
CA LEU A 190 0.71 -4.60 -21.60
C LEU A 190 0.59 -3.33 -22.46
N TYR A 191 -0.47 -3.22 -23.27
CA TYR A 191 -0.76 -2.12 -24.16
C TYR A 191 -2.17 -1.61 -23.92
N LEU A 192 -2.40 -1.04 -22.73
CA LEU A 192 -3.67 -0.40 -22.39
C LEU A 192 -3.67 1.05 -22.86
N GLU A 193 -4.68 1.43 -23.60
CA GLU A 193 -5.01 2.82 -23.89
C GLU A 193 -6.47 3.12 -23.53
N ASP A 194 -6.85 4.39 -23.61
CA ASP A 194 -8.21 4.87 -23.36
C ASP A 194 -8.79 4.41 -22.00
N ILE A 195 -7.96 4.43 -20.96
CA ILE A 195 -8.38 4.07 -19.60
C ILE A 195 -9.46 5.03 -19.12
N LYS A 196 -10.63 4.48 -18.88
CA LYS A 196 -11.79 5.17 -18.33
C LYS A 196 -12.17 4.55 -17.01
N THR A 197 -12.10 5.35 -15.95
CA THR A 197 -12.55 4.96 -14.60
C THR A 197 -14.05 5.21 -14.49
N ASN A 198 -14.85 4.15 -14.45
CA ASN A 198 -16.30 4.21 -14.26
C ASN A 198 -16.66 4.47 -12.79
N ASP A 199 -15.99 3.77 -11.88
CA ASP A 199 -16.16 3.94 -10.44
C ASP A 199 -14.84 3.65 -9.73
N LEU A 200 -14.54 4.42 -8.69
CA LEU A 200 -13.43 4.22 -7.78
C LEU A 200 -13.92 4.50 -6.38
N ASN A 201 -13.78 3.53 -5.48
CA ASN A 201 -13.95 3.70 -4.04
C ASN A 201 -12.64 3.36 -3.35
N TYR A 202 -12.12 4.30 -2.57
CA TYR A 202 -10.93 4.12 -1.75
C TYR A 202 -11.28 4.32 -0.29
N LYS A 203 -10.78 3.43 0.57
CA LYS A 203 -10.92 3.53 2.01
C LYS A 203 -9.58 3.25 2.68
N ILE A 204 -9.22 4.05 3.66
CA ILE A 204 -8.04 3.82 4.51
C ILE A 204 -8.42 3.97 5.98
N TYR A 205 -7.94 3.03 6.78
CA TYR A 205 -8.11 2.96 8.22
C TYR A 205 -6.82 3.41 8.88
N ILE A 206 -6.90 4.44 9.72
CA ILE A 206 -5.74 5.05 10.40
C ILE A 206 -5.94 4.93 11.91
N ASP A 207 -4.98 4.34 12.61
CA ASP A 207 -5.04 4.17 14.06
C ASP A 207 -4.97 5.53 14.78
N ARG A 208 -5.87 5.73 15.75
CA ARG A 208 -6.03 7.04 16.43
C ARG A 208 -4.91 7.41 17.38
N LYS A 209 -4.06 6.45 17.77
CA LYS A 209 -3.00 6.64 18.75
C LYS A 209 -1.64 6.86 18.08
N SER A 210 -1.33 6.02 17.09
CA SER A 210 -0.07 6.02 16.36
C SER A 210 -0.11 6.87 15.09
N PHE A 211 -1.30 7.16 14.55
CA PHE A 211 -1.49 7.78 13.24
C PHE A 211 -0.95 6.93 12.08
N LEU A 212 -0.65 5.65 12.31
CA LEU A 212 -0.20 4.75 11.27
C LEU A 212 -1.41 4.14 10.53
N PRO A 213 -1.30 3.91 9.21
CA PRO A 213 -2.32 3.16 8.49
C PRO A 213 -2.35 1.73 9.01
N ALA A 214 -3.55 1.19 9.18
CA ALA A 214 -3.77 -0.20 9.61
C ALA A 214 -4.21 -1.07 8.43
N GLU A 215 -5.16 -0.56 7.63
CA GLU A 215 -5.73 -1.26 6.48
C GLU A 215 -6.15 -0.27 5.39
N SER A 216 -6.24 -0.73 4.15
CA SER A 216 -6.94 -0.03 3.08
C SER A 216 -7.69 -0.98 2.15
N GLU A 217 -8.74 -0.45 1.55
CA GLU A 217 -9.57 -1.16 0.57
C GLU A 217 -9.76 -0.26 -0.65
N ILE A 218 -9.58 -0.85 -1.82
CA ILE A 218 -9.75 -0.19 -3.11
C ILE A 218 -10.74 -1.04 -3.90
N ASN A 219 -11.79 -0.42 -4.41
CA ASN A 219 -12.68 -1.03 -5.40
C ASN A 219 -12.69 -0.13 -6.63
N ILE A 220 -12.45 -0.70 -7.80
CA ILE A 220 -12.37 0.07 -9.04
C ILE A 220 -13.03 -0.68 -10.20
N ASP A 221 -13.82 0.05 -10.98
CA ASP A 221 -14.44 -0.37 -12.24
C ASP A 221 -13.80 0.45 -13.37
N ILE A 222 -13.14 -0.24 -14.28
CA ILE A 222 -12.40 0.36 -15.38
C ILE A 222 -12.74 -0.27 -16.72
N GLU A 223 -12.90 0.60 -17.72
CA GLU A 223 -12.90 0.26 -19.13
C GLU A 223 -11.58 0.70 -19.75
N MET A 224 -11.06 -0.09 -20.68
CA MET A 224 -9.81 0.18 -21.38
C MET A 224 -9.82 -0.50 -22.75
N MET A 225 -8.87 -0.16 -23.62
CA MET A 225 -8.68 -0.82 -24.90
C MET A 225 -7.29 -1.43 -24.98
N ASN A 226 -7.19 -2.62 -25.59
CA ASN A 226 -5.91 -3.22 -25.91
C ASN A 226 -5.41 -2.68 -27.26
N GLU A 227 -4.30 -1.95 -27.25
CA GLU A 227 -3.72 -1.30 -28.45
C GLU A 227 -3.35 -2.31 -29.54
N LEU A 228 -2.95 -3.54 -29.18
CA LEU A 228 -2.43 -4.51 -30.15
C LEU A 228 -3.51 -5.08 -31.06
N ASP A 229 -4.68 -5.38 -30.50
CA ASP A 229 -5.78 -6.02 -31.23
C ASP A 229 -7.02 -5.12 -31.37
N GLY A 230 -7.03 -3.97 -30.70
CA GLY A 230 -8.14 -3.01 -30.69
C GLY A 230 -9.36 -3.50 -29.91
N ASN A 231 -9.24 -4.56 -29.11
CA ASN A 231 -10.36 -5.09 -28.36
C ASN A 231 -10.62 -4.28 -27.09
N GLU A 232 -11.90 -4.01 -26.84
CA GLU A 232 -12.38 -3.49 -25.56
C GLU A 232 -12.08 -4.48 -24.44
N MET A 233 -11.78 -3.94 -23.26
CA MET A 233 -11.55 -4.67 -22.03
C MET A 233 -12.26 -3.94 -20.88
N ALA A 234 -12.78 -4.72 -19.95
CA ALA A 234 -13.31 -4.20 -18.69
C ALA A 234 -12.76 -5.00 -17.52
N ALA A 235 -12.45 -4.32 -16.43
CA ALA A 235 -11.99 -4.95 -15.20
C ALA A 235 -12.73 -4.39 -13.98
N ILE A 236 -13.18 -5.28 -13.11
CA ILE A 236 -13.59 -4.94 -11.75
C ILE A 236 -12.51 -5.49 -10.83
N GLN A 237 -11.87 -4.62 -10.07
CA GLN A 237 -10.79 -4.99 -9.15
C GLN A 237 -11.14 -4.59 -7.72
N THR A 238 -10.89 -5.51 -6.79
CA THR A 238 -10.89 -5.26 -5.35
C THR A 238 -9.50 -5.52 -4.82
N ILE A 239 -8.90 -4.54 -4.15
CA ILE A 239 -7.59 -4.64 -3.51
C ILE A 239 -7.76 -4.37 -2.01
N LYS A 240 -7.26 -5.27 -1.19
CA LYS A 240 -7.26 -5.13 0.27
C LYS A 240 -5.84 -5.22 0.77
N GLU A 241 -5.41 -4.22 1.54
CA GLU A 241 -4.08 -4.12 2.09
C GLU A 241 -4.18 -4.07 3.62
N THR A 242 -3.31 -4.81 4.31
CA THR A 242 -3.11 -4.70 5.75
C THR A 242 -1.66 -4.34 6.02
N TYR A 243 -1.45 -3.38 6.92
CA TYR A 243 -0.13 -2.91 7.32
C TYR A 243 0.20 -3.44 8.72
N THR A 244 1.28 -4.20 8.83
CA THR A 244 1.70 -4.81 10.09
C THR A 244 3.20 -4.63 10.32
N LYS A 245 3.72 -5.10 11.46
CA LYS A 245 5.15 -5.11 11.78
C LYS A 245 5.82 -3.73 11.70
N MET A 246 5.09 -2.68 12.06
CA MET A 246 5.58 -1.29 12.06
C MET A 246 6.80 -1.19 12.99
N ASP A 247 7.96 -0.84 12.44
CA ASP A 247 9.25 -0.75 13.13
C ASP A 247 9.71 -2.05 13.83
N GLU A 248 9.23 -3.21 13.36
CA GLU A 248 9.60 -4.53 13.90
C GLU A 248 10.63 -5.27 13.05
N ILE A 249 10.90 -4.83 11.82
CA ILE A 249 11.84 -5.48 10.90
C ILE A 249 13.15 -4.70 10.88
N GLU A 250 14.20 -5.29 11.47
CA GLU A 250 15.50 -4.62 11.58
C GLU A 250 16.22 -4.49 10.23
N ALA A 251 16.20 -5.55 9.41
CA ALA A 251 16.82 -5.58 8.10
C ALA A 251 16.24 -6.74 7.26
N VAL A 252 16.20 -6.54 5.93
CA VAL A 252 16.00 -7.64 4.99
C VAL A 252 17.37 -8.23 4.63
N THR A 253 17.50 -9.54 4.74
CA THR A 253 18.74 -10.26 4.37
C THR A 253 18.44 -11.29 3.29
N ILE A 254 19.34 -11.41 2.32
CA ILE A 254 19.24 -12.45 1.29
C ILE A 254 19.83 -13.74 1.86
N PRO A 255 19.08 -14.86 1.90
CA PRO A 255 19.60 -16.13 2.38
C PRO A 255 20.85 -16.59 1.60
N SER A 256 21.83 -17.20 2.28
CA SER A 256 23.07 -17.66 1.62
C SER A 256 22.79 -18.65 0.50
N GLU A 257 21.80 -19.55 0.66
CA GLU A 257 21.44 -20.49 -0.40
C GLU A 257 20.95 -19.80 -1.67
N VAL A 258 20.26 -18.67 -1.55
CA VAL A 258 19.80 -17.87 -2.69
C VAL A 258 21.01 -17.29 -3.43
N LYS A 259 21.96 -16.69 -2.70
CA LYS A 259 23.20 -16.14 -3.29
C LYS A 259 24.04 -17.23 -3.97
N ASP A 260 24.17 -18.40 -3.33
CA ASP A 260 25.05 -19.48 -3.78
C ASP A 260 24.49 -20.26 -4.98
N THR A 261 23.17 -20.35 -5.09
CA THR A 261 22.50 -21.13 -6.16
C THR A 261 22.00 -20.27 -7.33
N ALA A 262 21.97 -18.95 -7.17
CA ALA A 262 21.46 -18.06 -8.19
C ALA A 262 22.31 -18.08 -9.47
N LYS A 263 21.63 -18.03 -10.61
CA LYS A 263 22.25 -17.91 -11.92
C LYS A 263 22.16 -16.48 -12.45
N ASP A 264 23.17 -16.06 -13.21
CA ASP A 264 23.14 -14.77 -13.92
C ASP A 264 22.35 -14.82 -15.24
N LYS A 265 22.07 -16.03 -15.75
CA LYS A 265 21.44 -16.28 -17.05
C LYS A 265 20.52 -17.51 -16.98
N PHE A 266 19.41 -17.44 -17.73
CA PHE A 266 18.46 -18.54 -17.98
C PHE A 266 19.14 -19.76 -18.60
#